data_AF-A0ABD0NJ94-F1
#
_entry.id   AF-A0ABD0NJ94-F1
#
_cell.length_a   1.000
_cell.length_b   1.000
_cell.length_c   1.000
_cell.angle_alpha   90.00
_cell.angle_beta   90.00
_cell.angle_gamma   90.00
#
_symmetry.space_group_name_H-M   'P 1'
#
loop_
_entity.id
_entity.type
_entity.pdbx_description
1 polymer ?
#
loop_
_entity_poly.entity_id
_entity_poly.type
_entity_poly.pdbx_seq_one_letter_code
_entity_poly.pdbx_strand_id
1 'polypeptide(L)' 'MEAHVAHVNEEENEDPGAAPYGNFINYYSFNPPENRLSLIPETLLENIGLGSERLLILDVGCNSG' A
#
# COMPACT_ATOMS: atom_id res chain seq x y z
N MET A 1 8.22 -24.72 -26.81
CA MET A 1 7.51 -24.17 -25.64
C MET A 1 8.50 -23.21 -25.00
N GLU A 2 8.41 -21.94 -25.39
CA GLU A 2 9.34 -20.91 -24.90
C GLU A 2 9.05 -20.67 -23.42
N ALA A 3 10.05 -20.85 -22.57
CA ALA A 3 9.93 -20.55 -21.16
C ALA A 3 9.92 -19.02 -21.00
N HIS A 4 8.81 -18.48 -20.50
CA HIS A 4 8.79 -17.11 -20.01
C HIS A 4 9.77 -17.01 -18.84
N VAL A 5 10.93 -16.40 -19.09
CA VAL A 5 11.85 -15.98 -18.03
C VAL A 5 11.18 -14.82 -17.33
N ALA A 6 10.78 -15.03 -16.07
CA ALA A 6 10.33 -13.96 -15.20
C ALA A 6 11.44 -12.90 -15.14
N HIS A 7 11.10 -11.66 -15.46
CA HIS A 7 12.00 -10.54 -15.27
C HIS A 7 12.13 -10.34 -13.76
N VAL A 8 13.20 -10.89 -13.18
CA VAL A 8 13.54 -10.65 -11.79
C VAL A 8 14.12 -9.25 -11.76
N ASN A 9 13.42 -8.30 -11.13
CA ASN A 9 13.97 -6.98 -10.89
C ASN A 9 15.22 -7.14 -10.03
N GLU A 10 16.38 -6.74 -10.55
CA GLU A 10 17.69 -6.89 -9.88
C GLU A 10 17.77 -6.12 -8.53
N GLU A 11 16.77 -5.28 -8.21
CA GLU A 11 16.66 -4.52 -6.96
C GLU A 11 16.33 -5.37 -5.71
N GLU A 12 15.92 -6.63 -5.86
CA GLU A 12 15.61 -7.52 -4.72
C GLU A 12 16.87 -8.07 -4.00
N ASN A 13 18.08 -7.69 -4.44
CA ASN A 13 19.35 -8.14 -3.86
C ASN A 13 20.03 -7.10 -2.94
N GLU A 14 19.36 -6.00 -2.64
CA GLU A 14 19.76 -5.08 -1.56
C GLU A 14 19.26 -5.67 -0.24
N ASP A 15 20.14 -5.76 0.77
CA ASP A 15 19.89 -6.39 2.08
C ASP A 15 18.44 -6.20 2.59
N PRO A 16 17.61 -7.26 2.61
CA PRO A 16 16.18 -7.15 2.92
C PRO A 16 15.90 -6.65 4.34
N GLY A 17 16.93 -6.57 5.19
CA GLY A 17 16.82 -6.04 6.55
C GLY A 17 16.87 -4.51 6.66
N ALA A 18 17.38 -3.79 5.65
CA ALA A 18 17.61 -2.34 5.79
C ALA A 18 16.35 -1.49 5.59
N ALA A 19 15.41 -1.94 4.74
CA ALA A 19 14.17 -1.25 4.36
C ALA A 19 14.29 0.30 4.36
N PRO A 20 15.24 0.89 3.60
CA PRO A 20 15.56 2.32 3.69
C PRO A 20 14.41 3.24 3.27
N TYR A 21 13.45 2.71 2.50
CA TYR A 21 12.23 3.40 2.08
C TYR A 21 11.00 3.02 2.91
N GLY A 22 11.16 2.22 3.96
CA GLY A 22 10.05 1.71 4.76
C GLY A 22 9.24 0.59 4.08
N ASN A 23 9.81 -0.06 3.06
CA ASN A 23 9.20 -1.15 2.28
C ASN A 23 9.24 -2.50 3.02
N PHE A 24 8.82 -2.52 4.29
CA PHE A 24 8.77 -3.73 5.11
C PHE A 24 7.71 -4.70 4.57
N ILE A 25 8.11 -5.95 4.28
CA ILE A 25 7.22 -7.01 3.76
C ILE A 25 6.05 -7.31 4.72
N ASN A 26 6.25 -7.11 6.02
CA ASN A 26 5.29 -7.38 7.08
C ASN A 26 4.76 -6.11 7.77
N TYR A 27 4.70 -4.99 7.04
CA TYR A 27 4.32 -3.67 7.59
C TYR A 27 3.04 -3.71 8.45
N TYR A 28 1.99 -4.36 7.96
CA TYR A 28 0.72 -4.45 8.66
C TYR A 28 0.71 -5.42 9.86
N SER A 29 1.70 -6.31 9.99
CA SER A 29 1.80 -7.18 11.17
C SER A 29 2.23 -6.42 12.43
N PHE A 30 3.01 -5.36 12.28
CA PHE A 30 3.46 -4.52 13.41
C PHE A 30 2.85 -3.11 13.42
N ASN A 31 2.25 -2.65 12.31
CA ASN A 31 1.48 -1.41 12.22
C ASN A 31 0.04 -1.66 11.70
N PRO A 32 -0.80 -2.36 12.48
CA PRO A 32 -2.19 -2.68 12.10
C PRO A 32 -3.00 -1.42 11.76
N PRO A 33 -3.82 -1.43 10.69
CA PRO A 33 -4.56 -0.25 10.24
C PRO A 33 -5.74 0.12 11.16
N GLU A 34 -6.29 -0.82 11.93
CA GLU A 34 -7.57 -0.68 12.65
C GLU A 34 -7.58 0.52 13.61
N ASN A 35 -6.50 0.71 14.36
CA ASN A 35 -6.36 1.83 15.29
C ASN A 35 -6.40 3.19 14.57
N ARG A 36 -5.85 3.27 13.35
CA ARG A 36 -5.85 4.50 12.54
C ARG A 36 -7.18 4.70 11.82
N LEU A 37 -7.74 3.63 11.26
CA LEU A 37 -9.04 3.67 10.57
C LEU A 37 -10.17 4.07 11.53
N SER A 38 -10.10 3.67 12.81
CA SER A 38 -11.11 4.05 13.81
C SER A 38 -11.24 5.56 14.07
N LEU A 39 -10.21 6.34 13.70
CA LEU A 39 -10.21 7.80 13.82
C LEU A 39 -10.74 8.50 12.56
N ILE A 40 -10.92 7.75 11.47
CA ILE A 40 -11.40 8.27 10.19
C ILE A 40 -12.92 8.10 10.17
N PRO A 41 -13.70 9.17 10.00
CA PRO A 41 -15.15 9.06 9.92
C PRO A 41 -15.56 8.29 8.66
N GLU A 42 -16.51 7.37 8.78
CA GLU A 42 -17.10 6.66 7.63
C GLU A 42 -17.72 7.63 6.60
N THR A 43 -18.14 8.82 7.07
CA THR A 43 -18.69 9.89 6.23
C THR A 43 -17.63 10.78 5.59
N LEU A 44 -16.33 10.45 5.67
CA LEU A 44 -15.25 11.33 5.18
C LEU A 44 -15.50 11.85 3.76
N LEU A 45 -15.85 10.97 2.84
CA LEU A 45 -16.09 11.34 1.44
C LEU A 45 -17.28 12.30 1.31
N GLU A 46 -18.39 12.02 1.99
CA GLU A 46 -19.57 12.89 2.02
C GLU A 46 -19.25 14.26 2.63
N ASN A 47 -18.47 14.28 3.72
CA ASN A 47 -18.06 15.49 4.42
C ASN A 47 -17.22 16.43 3.52
N ILE A 48 -16.47 15.86 2.56
CA ILE A 48 -15.70 16.64 1.58
C ILE A 48 -16.47 16.87 0.28
N GLY A 49 -17.77 16.55 0.24
CA GLY A 49 -18.65 16.80 -0.90
C GLY A 49 -18.57 15.77 -2.02
N LEU A 50 -17.97 14.60 -1.76
CA LEU A 50 -17.83 13.48 -2.70
C LEU A 50 -18.81 12.37 -2.31
N GLY A 51 -19.74 11.96 -3.19
CA GLY A 51 -20.70 10.92 -2.80
C GLY A 51 -21.50 10.24 -3.91
N SER A 52 -21.60 10.85 -5.09
CA SER A 52 -22.43 10.34 -6.19
C SER A 52 -21.66 10.12 -7.50
N GLU A 53 -20.39 10.48 -7.54
CA GLU A 53 -19.54 10.43 -8.73
C GLU A 53 -18.44 9.38 -8.61
N ARG A 54 -17.93 8.92 -9.76
CA ARG A 54 -16.82 7.98 -9.80
C ARG A 54 -15.58 8.66 -9.22
N LEU A 55 -15.04 8.08 -8.15
CA LEU A 55 -13.83 8.57 -7.51
C LEU A 55 -12.59 7.88 -8.08
N LEU A 56 -11.54 8.68 -8.28
CA LEU A 56 -10.20 8.20 -8.58
C LEU A 56 -9.31 8.53 -7.38
N ILE A 57 -8.71 7.51 -6.78
CA ILE A 57 -7.85 7.62 -5.61
C ILE A 57 -6.43 7.22 -6.01
N LEU A 58 -5.44 7.99 -5.55
CA LEU A 58 -4.03 7.67 -5.63
C LEU A 58 -3.55 7.28 -4.24
N ASP A 59 -3.12 6.03 -4.08
CA ASP A 59 -2.54 5.53 -2.84
C ASP A 59 -1.03 5.39 -2.99
N VAL A 60 -0.28 6.25 -2.30
CA VAL A 60 1.18 6.32 -2.40
C VAL A 60 1.79 5.63 -1.20
N GLY A 61 2.65 4.64 -1.48
CA GLY A 61 3.28 3.85 -0.42
C GLY A 61 2.35 2.82 0.20
N CYS A 62 1.42 2.26 -0.58
CA CYS A 62 0.47 1.22 -0.18
C CYS A 62 1.13 -0.07 0.34
N ASN A 63 2.46 -0.21 0.24
CA ASN A 63 3.17 -1.44 0.62
C ASN A 63 2.51 -2.65 -0.07
N SER A 64 1.99 -3.62 0.70
CA SER A 64 1.31 -4.82 0.20
C SER A 64 -0.20 -4.68 0.04
N GLY A 65 -0.78 -3.50 0.24
CA GLY A 65 -2.22 -3.27 0.17
C GLY A 65 -2.64 -1.87 0.59
#